data_AF-A0A844DTQ7-F1
#
_entry.id   AF-A0A844DTQ7-F1
#
_cell.length_a   1.000
_cell.length_b   1.000
_cell.length_c   1.000
_cell.angle_alpha   90.00
_cell.angle_beta   90.00
_cell.angle_gamma   90.00
#
_symmetry.space_group_name_H-M   'P 1'
#
loop_
_entity.id
_entity.type
_entity.pdbx_description
1 polymer ?
#
loop_
_entity_poly.entity_id
_entity_poly.type
_entity_poly.pdbx_seq_one_letter_code
_entity_poly.pdbx_strand_id
1 'polypeptide(L)'
;MEVYICIEIILLVLLFKQRKYQFEYAAISFLLMLMAAIRSEFVGADVRVYFIEYEWNGAKSWKDALTSSEYSFTIYCKFLNSLRLGNYGFLVVTAILFAILLALAIETNHSNRILTLSLYYFAGLYTQSFCVIRQSFAAVISLIAYSSLEKNYSLRIQYNKGHFQSFPIGFVIGMIIAIGFHPTVIVLFALPVMMLFYGKKRCRKPSVFLRDGILCMSAALIILPVLYPFILQHSNKKYQDLYGCGYVTGPFGNWKSGILLVALYLIFYIAYYNNWKKLTEKENIIVGSVIMLAFACSSLSIINSTLGRTNLFFEGLMILMLSKLLNHGYARIKSINFYVILVFAIYFVLYLVRDSISVVPYRIR
;
A
#
# COMPACT_ATOMS: atom_id res chain seq x y z
N MET A 1 3.97 -15.19 16.32
CA MET A 1 2.72 -14.98 15.55
C MET A 1 1.53 -14.78 16.50
N GLU A 2 1.35 -15.61 17.52
CA GLU A 2 0.21 -15.53 18.47
C GLU A 2 0.04 -14.18 19.19
N VAL A 3 1.14 -13.58 19.67
CA VAL A 3 1.11 -12.25 20.31
C VAL A 3 0.57 -11.17 19.35
N TYR A 4 0.86 -11.28 18.05
CA TYR A 4 0.36 -10.35 17.03
C TYR A 4 -1.14 -10.54 16.84
N ILE A 5 -1.61 -11.78 16.70
CA ILE A 5 -3.04 -12.11 16.59
C ILE A 5 -3.82 -11.59 17.81
N CYS A 6 -3.27 -11.72 19.03
CA CYS A 6 -3.90 -11.18 20.24
C CYS A 6 -4.00 -9.64 20.23
N ILE A 7 -2.94 -8.95 19.83
CA ILE A 7 -2.94 -7.48 19.66
C ILE A 7 -3.95 -7.06 18.57
N GLU A 8 -4.09 -7.85 17.51
CA GLU A 8 -5.04 -7.63 16.42
C GLU A 8 -6.49 -7.76 16.86
N ILE A 9 -6.81 -8.78 17.68
CA ILE A 9 -8.14 -8.95 18.27
C ILE A 9 -8.47 -7.77 19.19
N ILE A 10 -7.49 -7.29 19.98
CA ILE A 10 -7.67 -6.12 20.86
C ILE A 10 -7.93 -4.85 20.02
N LEU A 11 -7.17 -4.64 18.95
CA LEU A 11 -7.35 -3.52 18.02
C LEU A 11 -8.73 -3.57 17.34
N LEU A 12 -9.19 -4.76 16.95
CA LEU A 12 -10.53 -4.99 16.43
C LEU A 12 -11.63 -4.66 17.42
N VAL A 13 -11.45 -5.04 18.70
CA VAL A 13 -12.40 -4.69 19.76
C VAL A 13 -12.43 -3.17 20.00
N LEU A 14 -11.27 -2.51 19.96
CA LEU A 14 -11.17 -1.06 20.12
C LEU A 14 -11.76 -0.28 18.93
N LEU A 15 -11.66 -0.81 17.71
CA LEU A 15 -12.30 -0.26 16.49
C LEU A 15 -13.83 -0.06 16.64
N PHE A 16 -14.50 -0.88 17.46
CA PHE A 16 -15.96 -0.80 17.67
C PHE A 16 -16.38 0.05 18.88
N LYS A 17 -15.45 0.65 19.64
CA LYS A 17 -15.78 1.56 20.76
C LYS A 17 -15.77 3.03 20.32
N GLN A 18 -16.90 3.72 20.49
CA GLN A 18 -17.16 5.09 19.99
C GLN A 18 -16.42 6.24 20.72
N ARG A 19 -15.64 5.99 21.77
CA ARG A 19 -15.12 7.07 22.64
C ARG A 19 -13.74 7.60 22.22
N LYS A 20 -13.49 8.89 22.54
CA LYS A 20 -12.25 9.62 22.28
C LYS A 20 -11.09 9.15 23.19
N TYR A 21 -10.51 7.98 22.96
CA TYR A 21 -9.31 7.57 23.71
C TYR A 21 -8.03 7.84 22.91
N GLN A 22 -7.42 9.01 23.12
CA GLN A 22 -6.12 9.38 22.52
C GLN A 22 -4.95 8.62 23.16
N PHE A 23 -5.08 8.23 24.44
CA PHE A 23 -4.01 7.56 25.19
C PHE A 23 -3.81 6.10 24.76
N GLU A 24 -4.88 5.31 24.66
CA GLU A 24 -4.84 3.92 24.18
C GLU A 24 -4.27 3.84 22.76
N TYR A 25 -4.60 4.83 21.92
CA TYR A 25 -4.03 4.99 20.58
C TYR A 25 -2.52 5.21 20.61
N ALA A 26 -2.04 6.14 21.43
CA ALA A 26 -0.62 6.41 21.58
C ALA A 26 0.11 5.18 22.15
N ALA A 27 -0.51 4.49 23.10
CA ALA A 27 0.04 3.29 23.74
C ALA A 27 0.19 2.13 22.75
N ILE A 28 -0.81 1.84 21.91
CA ILE A 28 -0.71 0.76 20.92
C ILE A 28 0.27 1.12 19.80
N SER A 29 0.25 2.37 19.34
CA SER A 29 1.21 2.87 18.35
C SER A 29 2.65 2.73 18.85
N PHE A 30 2.88 3.11 20.10
CA PHE A 30 4.16 2.96 20.78
C PHE A 30 4.53 1.49 20.97
N LEU A 31 3.59 0.62 21.37
CA LEU A 31 3.85 -0.82 21.53
C LEU A 31 4.24 -1.47 20.21
N LEU A 32 3.54 -1.16 19.12
CA LEU A 32 3.86 -1.64 17.78
C LEU A 32 5.25 -1.14 17.35
N MET A 33 5.53 0.15 17.49
CA MET A 33 6.87 0.69 17.21
C MET A 33 7.95 -0.02 18.03
N LEU A 34 7.72 -0.23 19.33
CA LEU A 34 8.65 -0.92 20.22
C LEU A 34 8.89 -2.36 19.76
N MET A 35 7.83 -3.11 19.44
CA MET A 35 7.92 -4.46 18.90
C MET A 35 8.72 -4.51 17.59
N ALA A 36 8.52 -3.52 16.70
CA ALA A 36 9.30 -3.42 15.46
C ALA A 36 10.79 -3.10 15.72
N ALA A 37 11.08 -2.31 16.75
CA ALA A 37 12.43 -1.88 17.11
C ALA A 37 13.25 -2.98 17.81
N ILE A 38 12.62 -3.78 18.68
CA ILE A 38 13.31 -4.81 19.50
C ILE A 38 13.26 -6.20 18.87
N ARG A 39 12.70 -6.34 17.67
CA ARG A 39 12.56 -7.65 17.01
C ARG A 39 13.92 -8.30 16.76
N SER A 40 13.94 -9.62 16.85
CA SER A 40 15.10 -10.42 16.45
C SER A 40 15.29 -10.40 14.92
N GLU A 41 16.52 -10.60 14.46
CA GLU A 41 16.86 -10.78 13.04
C GLU A 41 16.15 -11.98 12.37
N PHE A 42 15.61 -12.90 13.18
CA PHE A 42 14.84 -14.07 12.73
C PHE A 42 13.32 -13.83 12.68
N VAL A 43 12.84 -12.63 13.04
CA VAL A 43 11.40 -12.31 12.96
C VAL A 43 11.04 -11.91 11.54
N GLY A 44 10.08 -12.62 10.95
CA GLY A 44 9.62 -12.41 9.58
C GLY A 44 10.62 -12.89 8.53
N ALA A 45 10.30 -12.70 7.26
CA ALA A 45 11.08 -13.29 6.17
C ALA A 45 12.38 -12.53 5.83
N ASP A 46 12.42 -11.21 6.06
CA ASP A 46 13.40 -10.33 5.39
C ASP A 46 14.36 -9.57 6.32
N VAL A 47 14.23 -9.62 7.66
CA VAL A 47 15.03 -8.75 8.55
C VAL A 47 16.53 -9.00 8.40
N ARG A 48 16.94 -10.28 8.38
CA ARG A 48 18.34 -10.66 8.16
C ARG A 48 18.86 -10.21 6.79
N VAL A 49 18.02 -10.25 5.76
CA VAL A 49 18.38 -9.74 4.42
C VAL A 49 18.58 -8.23 4.47
N TYR A 50 17.73 -7.51 5.18
CA TYR A 50 17.87 -6.07 5.37
C TYR A 50 19.10 -5.67 6.17
N PHE A 51 19.61 -6.51 7.09
CA PHE A 51 20.89 -6.27 7.76
C PHE A 51 22.06 -6.32 6.75
N ILE A 52 22.05 -7.35 5.90
CA ILE A 52 23.06 -7.49 4.83
C ILE A 52 22.97 -6.31 3.86
N GLU A 53 21.75 -5.92 3.44
CA GLU A 53 21.56 -4.76 2.56
C GLU A 53 21.98 -3.45 3.23
N TYR A 54 21.74 -3.30 4.54
CA TYR A 54 22.14 -2.13 5.31
C TYR A 54 23.66 -1.96 5.34
N GLU A 55 24.39 -3.00 5.70
CA GLU A 55 25.86 -3.00 5.72
C GLU A 55 26.43 -2.73 4.32
N TRP A 56 25.90 -3.42 3.31
CA TRP A 56 26.35 -3.26 1.93
C TRP A 56 26.10 -1.85 1.38
N ASN A 57 24.90 -1.31 1.59
CA ASN A 57 24.57 0.06 1.16
C ASN A 57 25.33 1.12 1.98
N GLY A 58 25.60 0.83 3.26
CA GLY A 58 26.43 1.67 4.13
C GLY A 58 27.87 1.81 3.63
N ALA A 59 28.42 0.74 3.03
CA ALA A 59 29.78 0.73 2.49
C ALA A 59 29.95 1.45 1.14
N LYS A 60 28.86 1.68 0.37
CA LYS A 60 28.92 2.33 -0.96
C LYS A 60 29.44 3.77 -0.90
N SER A 61 29.99 4.27 -2.00
CA SER A 61 30.30 5.70 -2.11
C SER A 61 29.01 6.54 -2.19
N TRP A 62 29.08 7.84 -1.87
CA TRP A 62 27.92 8.74 -2.03
C TRP A 62 27.45 8.85 -3.48
N LYS A 63 28.38 8.77 -4.45
CA LYS A 63 28.05 8.74 -5.87
C LYS A 63 27.22 7.51 -6.23
N ASP A 64 27.65 6.33 -5.77
CA ASP A 64 26.93 5.07 -6.02
C ASP A 64 25.59 5.02 -5.28
N ALA A 65 25.47 5.70 -4.14
CA ALA A 65 24.22 5.81 -3.42
C ALA A 65 23.16 6.62 -4.19
N LEU A 66 23.57 7.70 -4.87
CA LEU A 66 22.69 8.57 -5.65
C LEU A 66 22.30 7.99 -7.01
N THR A 67 23.12 7.11 -7.58
CA THR A 67 22.85 6.47 -8.88
C THR A 67 22.16 5.11 -8.77
N SER A 68 21.95 4.62 -7.55
CA SER A 68 21.20 3.39 -7.27
C SER A 68 19.75 3.50 -7.77
N SER A 69 19.21 2.42 -8.33
CA SER A 69 17.79 2.34 -8.67
C SER A 69 16.88 2.51 -7.45
N GLU A 70 17.42 2.24 -6.25
CA GLU A 70 16.77 2.42 -4.94
C GLU A 70 17.55 3.45 -4.12
N TYR A 71 17.79 4.62 -4.72
CA TYR A 71 18.63 5.68 -4.16
C TYR A 71 18.16 6.13 -2.79
N SER A 72 16.84 6.26 -2.52
CA SER A 72 16.38 6.75 -1.22
C SER A 72 16.68 5.77 -0.11
N PHE A 73 16.49 4.46 -0.35
CA PHE A 73 16.88 3.44 0.62
C PHE A 73 18.41 3.36 0.80
N THR A 74 19.16 3.48 -0.30
CA THR A 74 20.63 3.44 -0.27
C THR A 74 21.21 4.63 0.50
N ILE A 75 20.72 5.85 0.22
CA ILE A 75 21.07 7.10 0.93
C ILE A 75 20.72 6.98 2.41
N TYR A 76 19.53 6.45 2.73
CA TYR A 76 19.10 6.23 4.11
C TYR A 76 20.07 5.32 4.87
N CYS A 77 20.43 4.16 4.30
CA CYS A 77 21.41 3.26 4.90
C CYS A 77 22.78 3.91 5.06
N LYS A 78 23.25 4.63 4.02
CA LYS A 78 24.53 5.35 4.04
C LYS A 78 24.60 6.41 5.13
N PHE A 79 23.52 7.17 5.30
CA PHE A 79 23.40 8.18 6.34
C PHE A 79 23.47 7.56 7.74
N LEU A 80 22.65 6.54 8.02
CA LEU A 80 22.67 5.87 9.32
C LEU A 80 24.01 5.21 9.63
N ASN A 81 24.67 4.62 8.62
CA ASN A 81 26.00 4.04 8.78
C ASN A 81 27.06 5.11 9.08
N SER A 82 26.91 6.30 8.50
CA SER A 82 27.78 7.46 8.80
C SER A 82 27.62 7.95 10.25
N LEU A 83 26.47 7.69 10.88
CA LEU A 83 26.22 7.88 12.32
C LEU A 83 26.76 6.73 13.19
N ARG A 84 27.46 5.75 12.59
CA ARG A 84 28.01 4.55 13.25
C ARG A 84 26.96 3.68 13.95
N LEU A 85 25.73 3.70 13.46
CA LEU A 85 24.69 2.81 13.97
C LEU A 85 24.94 1.37 13.49
N GLY A 86 24.83 0.40 14.40
CA GLY A 86 24.81 -1.03 14.05
C GLY A 86 23.44 -1.49 13.56
N ASN A 87 23.32 -2.77 13.21
CA ASN A 87 22.09 -3.36 12.64
C ASN A 87 20.83 -3.15 13.51
N TYR A 88 20.96 -3.27 14.84
CA TYR A 88 19.85 -2.99 15.76
C TYR A 88 19.54 -1.49 15.87
N GLY A 89 20.56 -0.62 15.76
CA GLY A 89 20.34 0.82 15.65
C GLY A 89 19.57 1.18 14.38
N PHE A 90 19.88 0.53 13.26
CA PHE A 90 19.12 0.63 12.02
C PHE A 90 17.64 0.23 12.21
N LEU A 91 17.34 -0.87 12.91
CA LEU A 91 15.95 -1.26 13.19
C LEU A 91 15.21 -0.24 14.04
N VAL A 92 15.83 0.23 15.12
CA VAL A 92 15.22 1.20 16.03
C VAL A 92 14.88 2.50 15.30
N VAL A 93 15.85 3.06 14.55
CA VAL A 93 15.62 4.30 13.80
C VAL A 93 14.61 4.08 12.68
N THR A 94 14.62 2.92 12.02
CA THR A 94 13.62 2.56 10.99
C THR A 94 12.21 2.53 11.58
N ALA A 95 12.03 1.88 12.73
CA ALA A 95 10.73 1.76 13.38
C ALA A 95 10.18 3.13 13.83
N ILE A 96 11.03 3.97 14.42
CA ILE A 96 10.67 5.33 14.83
C ILE A 96 10.29 6.18 13.61
N LEU A 97 11.14 6.22 12.59
CA LEU A 97 10.88 7.01 11.39
C LEU A 97 9.60 6.57 10.69
N PHE A 98 9.36 5.26 10.58
CA PHE A 98 8.15 4.72 10.01
C PHE A 98 6.90 5.16 10.78
N ALA A 99 6.93 5.06 12.12
CA ALA A 99 5.83 5.50 12.98
C ALA A 99 5.52 6.99 12.82
N ILE A 100 6.55 7.84 12.69
CA ILE A 100 6.41 9.28 12.44
C ILE A 100 5.75 9.53 11.09
N LEU A 101 6.25 8.92 10.02
CA LEU A 101 5.71 9.10 8.66
C LEU A 101 4.26 8.62 8.58
N LEU A 102 3.93 7.53 9.28
CA LEU A 102 2.59 7.00 9.34
C LEU A 102 1.63 7.95 10.06
N ALA A 103 2.06 8.53 11.19
CA ALA A 103 1.31 9.57 11.89
C ALA A 103 1.07 10.80 10.99
N LEU A 104 2.08 11.24 10.24
CA LEU A 104 1.95 12.33 9.26
C LEU A 104 0.96 11.98 8.14
N ALA A 105 1.01 10.75 7.61
CA ALA A 105 0.07 10.29 6.59
C ALA A 105 -1.38 10.33 7.10
N ILE A 106 -1.59 9.91 8.34
CA ILE A 106 -2.90 9.96 9.01
C ILE A 106 -3.39 11.40 9.16
N GLU A 107 -2.54 12.28 9.69
CA GLU A 107 -2.88 13.67 9.99
C GLU A 107 -3.20 14.44 8.71
N THR A 108 -2.33 14.34 7.69
CA THR A 108 -2.47 15.07 6.42
C THR A 108 -3.69 14.66 5.60
N ASN A 109 -4.22 13.45 5.82
CA ASN A 109 -5.41 12.93 5.13
C ASN A 109 -6.70 13.09 5.96
N HIS A 110 -6.65 13.73 7.14
CA HIS A 110 -7.81 13.93 8.02
C HIS A 110 -8.62 12.64 8.28
N SER A 111 -7.93 11.49 8.36
CA SER A 111 -8.59 10.20 8.54
C SER A 111 -9.31 10.14 9.89
N ASN A 112 -10.54 9.62 9.91
CA ASN A 112 -11.24 9.35 11.17
C ASN A 112 -10.46 8.30 11.98
N ARG A 113 -10.49 8.38 13.32
CA ARG A 113 -9.72 7.57 14.27
C ARG A 113 -9.81 6.06 14.03
N ILE A 114 -10.97 5.54 13.64
CA ILE A 114 -11.19 4.12 13.30
C ILE A 114 -10.39 3.74 12.04
N LEU A 115 -10.37 4.63 11.06
CA LEU A 115 -9.63 4.43 9.81
C LEU A 115 -8.12 4.62 9.96
N THR A 116 -7.74 5.57 10.81
CA THR A 116 -6.38 5.77 11.32
C THR A 116 -5.86 4.51 11.98
N LEU A 117 -6.67 3.83 12.79
CA LEU A 117 -6.33 2.54 13.40
C LEU A 117 -6.18 1.44 12.33
N SER A 118 -7.08 1.36 11.36
CA SER A 118 -6.93 0.42 10.23
C SER A 118 -5.68 0.68 9.39
N LEU A 119 -5.29 1.94 9.18
CA LEU A 119 -4.05 2.32 8.50
C LEU A 119 -2.82 1.98 9.35
N TYR A 120 -2.87 2.22 10.66
CA TYR A 120 -1.77 1.92 11.55
C TYR A 120 -1.55 0.41 11.67
N TYR A 121 -2.66 -0.32 11.73
CA TYR A 121 -2.74 -1.77 11.66
C TYR A 121 -2.16 -2.30 10.34
N PHE A 122 -2.64 -1.78 9.21
CA PHE A 122 -2.13 -2.15 7.89
C PHE A 122 -0.63 -1.89 7.74
N ALA A 123 -0.19 -0.66 7.99
CA ALA A 123 1.18 -0.23 7.82
C ALA A 123 2.12 -0.94 8.81
N GLY A 124 1.70 -1.12 10.07
CA GLY A 124 2.44 -1.81 11.12
C GLY A 124 2.58 -3.32 10.88
N LEU A 125 1.52 -4.00 10.42
CA LEU A 125 1.58 -5.42 10.05
C LEU A 125 2.52 -5.67 8.88
N TYR A 126 2.57 -4.77 7.89
CA TYR A 126 3.49 -4.92 6.77
C TYR A 126 4.96 -4.64 7.13
N THR A 127 5.22 -3.71 8.05
CA THR A 127 6.57 -3.52 8.59
C THR A 127 6.99 -4.66 9.51
N GLN A 128 6.07 -5.23 10.29
CA GLN A 128 6.38 -6.17 11.37
C GLN A 128 6.26 -7.64 10.99
N SER A 129 5.19 -8.04 10.29
CA SER A 129 4.92 -9.43 9.94
C SER A 129 5.59 -9.84 8.61
N PHE A 130 5.63 -8.94 7.63
CA PHE A 130 6.22 -9.22 6.31
C PHE A 130 7.65 -8.68 6.15
N CYS A 131 8.10 -7.82 7.07
CA CYS A 131 9.44 -7.25 7.09
C CYS A 131 9.85 -6.52 5.81
N VAL A 132 8.91 -5.99 5.03
CA VAL A 132 9.20 -5.30 3.77
C VAL A 132 9.47 -3.81 4.03
N ILE A 133 10.61 -3.51 4.68
CA ILE A 133 10.97 -2.15 5.15
C ILE A 133 10.87 -1.12 4.02
N ARG A 134 11.51 -1.38 2.86
CA ARG A 134 11.50 -0.49 1.69
C ARG A 134 10.10 -0.17 1.20
N GLN A 135 9.30 -1.20 0.97
CA GLN A 135 7.97 -1.04 0.40
C GLN A 135 7.01 -0.36 1.37
N SER A 136 7.20 -0.59 2.68
CA SER A 136 6.43 0.08 3.72
C SER A 136 6.72 1.58 3.73
N PHE A 137 7.98 2.00 3.65
CA PHE A 137 8.34 3.42 3.49
C PHE A 137 7.73 4.02 2.23
N ALA A 138 7.88 3.35 1.08
CA ALA A 138 7.30 3.80 -0.17
C ALA A 138 5.78 3.99 -0.06
N ALA A 139 5.08 3.04 0.56
CA ALA A 139 3.63 3.11 0.76
C ALA A 139 3.24 4.32 1.62
N VAL A 140 3.84 4.49 2.80
CA VAL A 140 3.49 5.60 3.71
C VAL A 140 3.81 6.96 3.10
N ILE A 141 4.97 7.10 2.43
CA ILE A 141 5.33 8.34 1.72
C ILE A 141 4.31 8.64 0.60
N SER A 142 3.86 7.62 -0.14
CA SER A 142 2.80 7.80 -1.14
C SER A 142 1.45 8.20 -0.55
N LEU A 143 1.09 7.73 0.66
CA LEU A 143 -0.12 8.18 1.35
C LEU A 143 -0.03 9.66 1.77
N ILE A 144 1.15 10.13 2.20
CA ILE A 144 1.40 11.56 2.46
C ILE A 144 1.28 12.36 1.15
N ALA A 145 1.94 11.89 0.09
CA ALA A 145 1.93 12.53 -1.23
C ALA A 145 0.52 12.66 -1.81
N TYR A 146 -0.32 11.64 -1.57
CA TYR A 146 -1.71 11.59 -1.99
C TYR A 146 -2.55 12.76 -1.42
N SER A 147 -2.30 13.22 -0.19
CA SER A 147 -3.02 14.39 0.38
C SER A 147 -2.82 15.65 -0.47
N SER A 148 -1.61 15.87 -1.01
CA SER A 148 -1.34 16.97 -1.95
C SER A 148 -2.12 16.81 -3.25
N LEU A 149 -2.20 15.58 -3.78
CA LEU A 149 -2.94 15.29 -5.01
C LEU A 149 -4.43 15.61 -4.84
N GLU A 150 -5.02 15.16 -3.74
CA GLU A 150 -6.43 15.38 -3.43
C GLU A 150 -6.76 16.86 -3.21
N LYS A 151 -5.94 17.58 -2.43
CA LYS A 151 -6.16 19.01 -2.16
C LYS A 151 -6.19 19.83 -3.43
N ASN A 152 -5.28 19.54 -4.37
CA ASN A 152 -5.17 20.28 -5.62
C ASN A 152 -6.22 19.87 -6.67
N TYR A 153 -6.90 18.74 -6.51
CA TYR A 153 -7.93 18.31 -7.47
C TYR A 153 -9.26 19.05 -7.23
N SER A 154 -9.82 19.62 -8.30
CA SER A 154 -11.11 20.30 -8.26
C SER A 154 -11.98 19.93 -9.45
N LEU A 155 -13.29 20.13 -9.27
CA LEU A 155 -14.28 19.82 -10.29
C LEU A 155 -15.14 21.04 -10.58
N ARG A 156 -15.10 21.52 -11.83
CA ARG A 156 -16.04 22.54 -12.31
C ARG A 156 -17.29 21.86 -12.83
N ILE A 157 -18.36 21.91 -12.02
CA ILE A 157 -19.64 21.23 -12.26
C ILE A 157 -20.26 21.71 -13.59
N GLN A 158 -20.19 23.01 -13.88
CA GLN A 158 -20.80 23.62 -15.07
C GLN A 158 -20.28 23.07 -16.42
N TYR A 159 -19.07 22.50 -16.44
CA TYR A 159 -18.45 21.99 -17.67
C TYR A 159 -18.08 20.51 -17.60
N ASN A 160 -18.46 19.80 -16.52
CA ASN A 160 -17.99 18.43 -16.25
C ASN A 160 -16.49 18.26 -16.49
N LYS A 161 -15.69 19.20 -15.95
CA LYS A 161 -14.24 19.24 -16.17
C LYS A 161 -13.52 19.16 -14.83
N GLY A 162 -13.08 17.96 -14.49
CA GLY A 162 -12.08 17.73 -13.45
C GLY A 162 -10.71 18.25 -13.88
N HIS A 163 -10.06 19.03 -13.03
CA HIS A 163 -8.73 19.57 -13.26
C HIS A 163 -8.00 19.80 -11.94
N PHE A 164 -6.67 19.81 -11.98
CA PHE A 164 -5.88 20.26 -10.85
C PHE A 164 -5.79 21.79 -10.87
N GLN A 165 -6.10 22.44 -9.75
CA GLN A 165 -6.06 23.90 -9.61
C GLN A 165 -4.64 24.45 -9.76
N SER A 166 -3.68 23.69 -9.25
CA SER A 166 -2.24 23.90 -9.39
C SER A 166 -1.58 22.57 -9.73
N PHE A 167 -0.38 22.61 -10.31
CA PHE A 167 0.38 21.38 -10.52
C PHE A 167 0.66 20.72 -9.15
N PRO A 168 0.36 19.42 -8.95
CA PRO A 168 0.45 18.78 -7.64
C PRO A 168 1.93 18.46 -7.30
N ILE A 169 2.74 19.50 -7.08
CA ILE A 169 4.18 19.42 -6.83
C ILE A 169 4.47 18.47 -5.66
N GLY A 170 3.71 18.58 -4.57
CA GLY A 170 3.87 17.72 -3.39
C GLY A 170 3.65 16.24 -3.70
N PHE A 171 2.73 15.91 -4.61
CA PHE A 171 2.55 14.53 -5.08
C PHE A 171 3.77 14.05 -5.85
N VAL A 172 4.25 14.83 -6.81
CA VAL A 172 5.41 14.46 -7.65
C VAL A 172 6.67 14.26 -6.80
N ILE A 173 6.98 15.19 -5.90
CA ILE A 173 8.14 15.08 -5.01
C ILE A 173 8.03 13.85 -4.12
N GLY A 174 6.86 13.64 -3.49
CA GLY A 174 6.64 12.47 -2.64
C GLY A 174 6.79 11.15 -3.42
N MET A 175 6.28 11.10 -4.64
CA MET A 175 6.42 9.93 -5.51
C MET A 175 7.86 9.68 -5.96
N ILE A 176 8.65 10.72 -6.23
CA ILE A 176 10.09 10.60 -6.50
C ILE A 176 10.77 9.94 -5.29
N ILE A 177 10.54 10.44 -4.08
CA ILE A 177 11.13 9.83 -2.87
C ILE A 177 10.67 8.38 -2.69
N ALA A 178 9.37 8.10 -2.85
CA ALA A 178 8.80 6.77 -2.70
C ALA A 178 9.39 5.77 -3.73
N ILE A 179 9.57 6.18 -5.00
CA ILE A 179 10.21 5.37 -6.05
C ILE A 179 11.64 4.99 -5.65
N GLY A 180 12.38 5.94 -5.06
CA GLY A 180 13.73 5.67 -4.56
C GLY A 180 13.78 4.69 -3.38
N PHE A 181 12.66 4.44 -2.68
CA PHE A 181 12.54 3.35 -1.70
C PHE A 181 12.07 2.05 -2.35
N HIS A 182 11.08 2.12 -3.24
CA HIS A 182 10.55 0.96 -3.95
C HIS A 182 9.99 1.33 -5.33
N PRO A 183 10.65 0.95 -6.44
CA PRO A 183 10.31 1.46 -7.78
C PRO A 183 8.89 1.15 -8.27
N THR A 184 8.28 0.04 -7.82
CA THR A 184 6.93 -0.35 -8.29
C THR A 184 5.83 0.62 -7.87
N VAL A 185 6.11 1.53 -6.93
CA VAL A 185 5.16 2.58 -6.52
C VAL A 185 4.82 3.54 -7.67
N ILE A 186 5.64 3.57 -8.73
CA ILE A 186 5.38 4.32 -9.96
C ILE A 186 3.97 4.07 -10.54
N VAL A 187 3.38 2.90 -10.27
CA VAL A 187 2.01 2.57 -10.66
C VAL A 187 0.99 3.61 -10.18
N LEU A 188 1.25 4.29 -9.05
CA LEU A 188 0.34 5.28 -8.48
C LEU A 188 0.24 6.56 -9.33
N PHE A 189 1.15 6.79 -10.28
CA PHE A 189 0.98 7.86 -11.27
C PHE A 189 -0.21 7.62 -12.21
N ALA A 190 -0.75 6.40 -12.28
CA ALA A 190 -2.01 6.15 -12.96
C ALA A 190 -3.19 6.89 -12.29
N LEU A 191 -3.13 7.15 -10.98
CA LEU A 191 -4.21 7.78 -10.22
C LEU A 191 -4.55 9.20 -10.71
N PRO A 192 -3.62 10.17 -10.81
CA PRO A 192 -3.93 11.49 -11.36
C PRO A 192 -4.47 11.42 -12.80
N VAL A 193 -3.96 10.51 -13.62
CA VAL A 193 -4.43 10.31 -15.00
C VAL A 193 -5.90 9.85 -15.00
N MET A 194 -6.24 8.89 -14.16
CA MET A 194 -7.62 8.41 -14.02
C MET A 194 -8.55 9.48 -13.46
N MET A 195 -8.11 10.24 -12.46
CA MET A 195 -8.88 11.37 -11.92
C MET A 195 -9.20 12.43 -12.98
N LEU A 196 -8.26 12.73 -13.88
CA LEU A 196 -8.51 13.63 -15.02
C LEU A 196 -9.43 13.00 -16.07
N PHE A 197 -9.24 11.72 -16.37
CA PHE A 197 -10.03 10.99 -17.35
C PHE A 197 -11.51 10.90 -16.92
N TYR A 198 -11.78 10.43 -15.71
CA TYR A 198 -13.14 10.36 -15.16
C TYR A 198 -13.71 11.73 -14.81
N GLY A 199 -12.84 12.71 -14.52
CA GLY A 199 -13.20 14.11 -14.36
C GLY A 199 -13.87 14.72 -15.59
N LYS A 200 -13.56 14.22 -16.80
CA LYS A 200 -14.16 14.66 -18.08
C LYS A 200 -15.42 13.88 -18.47
N LYS A 201 -15.69 12.72 -17.85
CA LYS A 201 -16.85 11.89 -18.18
C LYS A 201 -18.14 12.49 -17.60
N ARG A 202 -19.23 12.45 -18.39
CA ARG A 202 -20.59 12.84 -17.97
C ARG A 202 -21.23 11.83 -17.00
N CYS A 203 -20.96 10.53 -17.16
CA CYS A 203 -21.49 9.48 -16.27
C CYS A 203 -20.42 9.00 -15.30
N ARG A 204 -20.64 9.27 -14.01
CA ARG A 204 -19.73 8.92 -12.90
C ARG A 204 -20.35 7.90 -11.94
N LYS A 205 -21.15 6.99 -12.50
CA LYS A 205 -21.80 5.91 -11.74
C LYS A 205 -20.77 4.85 -11.35
N PRO A 206 -20.90 4.20 -10.18
CA PRO A 206 -20.00 3.13 -9.76
C PRO A 206 -19.80 2.02 -10.80
N SER A 207 -20.86 1.65 -11.53
CA SER A 207 -20.81 0.62 -12.56
C SER A 207 -19.82 0.91 -13.69
N VAL A 208 -19.57 2.19 -14.00
CA VAL A 208 -18.58 2.59 -15.01
C VAL A 208 -17.18 2.27 -14.53
N PHE A 209 -16.85 2.59 -13.28
CA PHE A 209 -15.54 2.31 -12.69
C PHE A 209 -15.28 0.81 -12.58
N LEU A 210 -16.29 0.02 -12.16
CA LEU A 210 -16.16 -1.43 -12.09
C LEU A 210 -15.94 -2.04 -13.48
N ARG A 211 -16.77 -1.66 -14.46
CA ARG A 211 -16.64 -2.15 -15.84
C ARG A 211 -15.25 -1.85 -16.40
N ASP A 212 -14.82 -0.59 -16.30
CA ASP A 212 -13.53 -0.17 -16.84
C ASP A 212 -12.38 -0.88 -16.08
N GLY A 213 -12.52 -1.14 -14.78
CA GLY A 213 -11.55 -1.90 -13.97
C GLY A 213 -11.44 -3.36 -14.37
N ILE A 214 -12.57 -4.03 -14.59
CA ILE A 214 -12.61 -5.43 -15.10
C ILE A 214 -12.00 -5.48 -16.50
N LEU A 215 -12.31 -4.54 -17.38
CA LEU A 215 -11.73 -4.48 -18.73
C LEU A 215 -10.21 -4.31 -18.67
N CYS A 216 -9.70 -3.40 -17.83
CA CYS A 216 -8.26 -3.22 -17.62
C CYS A 216 -7.61 -4.47 -17.03
N MET A 217 -8.24 -5.11 -16.05
CA MET A 217 -7.76 -6.36 -15.46
C MET A 217 -7.66 -7.48 -16.51
N SER A 218 -8.72 -7.69 -17.30
CA SER A 218 -8.75 -8.68 -18.38
C SER A 218 -7.70 -8.40 -19.45
N ALA A 219 -7.56 -7.13 -19.87
CA ALA A 219 -6.52 -6.74 -20.83
C ALA A 219 -5.11 -7.01 -20.26
N ALA A 220 -4.87 -6.68 -19.00
CA ALA A 220 -3.60 -6.96 -18.33
C ALA A 220 -3.31 -8.47 -18.25
N LEU A 221 -4.30 -9.30 -17.94
CA LEU A 221 -4.17 -10.77 -17.90
C LEU A 221 -3.87 -11.39 -19.27
N ILE A 222 -4.26 -10.75 -20.37
CA ILE A 222 -3.95 -11.23 -21.73
C ILE A 222 -2.59 -10.71 -22.19
N ILE A 223 -2.33 -9.41 -21.99
CA ILE A 223 -1.18 -8.72 -22.58
C ILE A 223 0.10 -8.95 -21.77
N LEU A 224 0.04 -8.86 -20.44
CA LEU A 224 1.24 -8.91 -19.61
C LEU A 224 1.95 -10.27 -19.63
N PRO A 225 1.28 -11.43 -19.67
CA PRO A 225 1.98 -12.71 -19.83
C PRO A 225 2.79 -12.80 -21.14
N VAL A 226 2.36 -12.10 -22.19
CA VAL A 226 3.08 -12.05 -23.48
C VAL A 226 4.22 -11.03 -23.44
N LEU A 227 3.99 -9.83 -22.88
CA LEU A 227 5.00 -8.78 -22.80
C LEU A 227 6.10 -9.05 -21.76
N TYR A 228 5.77 -9.71 -20.65
CA TYR A 228 6.67 -9.84 -19.53
C TYR A 228 7.95 -10.64 -19.84
N PRO A 229 7.91 -11.78 -20.58
CA PRO A 229 9.12 -12.45 -21.03
C PRO A 229 10.04 -11.54 -21.86
N PHE A 230 9.46 -10.70 -22.73
CA PHE A 230 10.21 -9.73 -23.52
C PHE A 230 10.84 -8.64 -22.63
N ILE A 231 10.12 -8.14 -21.63
CA ILE A 231 10.64 -7.17 -20.65
C ILE A 231 11.79 -7.80 -19.84
N LEU A 232 11.63 -9.04 -19.39
CA LEU A 232 12.65 -9.75 -18.62
C LEU A 232 13.95 -9.95 -19.42
N GLN A 233 13.87 -10.30 -20.70
CA GLN A 233 15.05 -10.45 -21.57
C GLN A 233 15.91 -9.18 -21.64
N HIS A 234 15.29 -8.01 -21.46
CA HIS A 234 15.98 -6.71 -21.45
C HIS A 234 16.28 -6.19 -20.03
N SER A 235 15.90 -6.95 -18.99
CA SER A 235 16.20 -6.62 -17.60
C SER A 235 17.60 -7.09 -17.18
N ASN A 236 18.14 -6.53 -16.09
CA ASN A 236 19.43 -6.95 -15.55
C ASN A 236 19.40 -8.44 -15.19
N LYS A 237 20.49 -9.17 -15.47
CA LYS A 237 20.65 -10.62 -15.27
C LYS A 237 20.16 -11.11 -13.90
N LYS A 238 20.37 -10.32 -12.84
CA LYS A 238 19.81 -10.59 -11.50
C LYS A 238 18.28 -10.84 -11.52
N TYR A 239 17.52 -10.02 -12.25
CA TYR A 239 16.06 -10.15 -12.35
C TYR A 239 15.66 -11.31 -13.27
N GLN A 240 16.44 -11.58 -14.30
CA GLN A 240 16.24 -12.75 -15.15
C GLN A 240 16.39 -14.05 -14.35
N ASP A 241 17.43 -14.14 -13.52
CA ASP A 241 17.70 -15.32 -12.69
C ASP A 241 16.64 -15.49 -11.58
N LEU A 242 16.18 -14.39 -10.98
CA LEU A 242 15.17 -14.41 -9.91
C LEU A 242 13.75 -14.69 -10.40
N TYR A 243 13.40 -14.22 -11.60
CA TYR A 243 12.00 -14.18 -12.06
C TYR A 243 11.74 -14.94 -13.38
N GLY A 244 12.78 -15.48 -14.03
CA GLY A 244 12.69 -16.14 -15.33
C GLY A 244 12.15 -17.58 -15.32
N CYS A 245 12.24 -18.31 -14.19
CA CYS A 245 11.93 -19.75 -14.14
C CYS A 245 10.52 -20.12 -13.64
N GLY A 246 9.60 -19.17 -13.45
CA GLY A 246 8.31 -19.44 -12.82
C GLY A 246 7.19 -18.55 -13.31
N TYR A 247 6.81 -18.69 -14.58
CA TYR A 247 5.62 -18.03 -15.10
C TYR A 247 4.53 -19.06 -15.43
N VAL A 248 3.39 -18.88 -14.76
CA VAL A 248 2.09 -19.50 -15.01
C VAL A 248 1.90 -20.98 -14.60
N THR A 249 2.93 -21.84 -14.56
CA THR A 249 2.72 -23.30 -14.30
C THR A 249 3.49 -23.90 -13.12
N GLY A 250 4.26 -23.12 -12.38
CA GLY A 250 4.89 -23.61 -11.15
C GLY A 250 3.85 -23.78 -10.02
N PRO A 251 4.08 -24.69 -9.05
CA PRO A 251 3.22 -24.87 -7.86
C PRO A 251 3.06 -23.59 -6.99
N PHE A 252 3.75 -22.51 -7.35
CA PHE A 252 3.75 -21.19 -6.71
C PHE A 252 2.92 -20.11 -7.45
N GLY A 253 2.14 -20.46 -8.50
CA GLY A 253 1.22 -19.52 -9.13
C GLY A 253 0.27 -18.89 -8.10
N ASN A 254 0.35 -17.58 -7.89
CA ASN A 254 -0.34 -16.91 -6.78
C ASN A 254 -1.80 -16.51 -7.10
N TRP A 255 -2.44 -17.26 -8.00
CA TRP A 255 -3.83 -17.04 -8.42
C TRP A 255 -4.79 -17.00 -7.23
N LYS A 256 -4.53 -17.79 -6.17
CA LYS A 256 -5.27 -17.75 -4.91
C LYS A 256 -5.23 -16.37 -4.24
N SER A 257 -4.05 -15.71 -4.19
CA SER A 257 -3.96 -14.33 -3.67
C SER A 257 -4.64 -13.33 -4.59
N GLY A 258 -4.50 -13.51 -5.90
CA GLY A 258 -5.15 -12.64 -6.87
C GLY A 258 -6.68 -12.69 -6.76
N ILE A 259 -7.27 -13.88 -6.64
CA ILE A 259 -8.71 -14.05 -6.41
C ILE A 259 -9.13 -13.45 -5.06
N LEU A 260 -8.33 -13.65 -4.01
CA LEU A 260 -8.61 -13.05 -2.70
C LEU A 260 -8.62 -11.52 -2.76
N LEU A 261 -7.67 -10.91 -3.50
CA LEU A 261 -7.63 -9.47 -3.74
C LEU A 261 -8.83 -8.98 -4.55
N VAL A 262 -9.23 -9.70 -5.60
CA VAL A 262 -10.43 -9.39 -6.38
C VAL A 262 -11.68 -9.42 -5.49
N ALA A 263 -11.82 -10.43 -4.64
CA ALA A 263 -12.92 -10.53 -3.68
C ALA A 263 -12.92 -9.36 -2.69
N LEU A 264 -11.74 -9.00 -2.15
CA LEU A 264 -11.59 -7.84 -1.27
C LEU A 264 -12.03 -6.54 -1.96
N TYR A 265 -11.53 -6.28 -3.16
CA TYR A 265 -11.88 -5.07 -3.91
C TYR A 265 -13.35 -5.04 -4.34
N LEU A 266 -13.97 -6.19 -4.56
CA LEU A 266 -15.41 -6.29 -4.80
C LEU A 266 -16.24 -5.88 -3.59
N ILE A 267 -15.81 -6.24 -2.37
CA ILE A 267 -16.48 -5.83 -1.13
C ILE A 267 -16.39 -4.31 -0.96
N PHE A 268 -15.22 -3.73 -1.23
CA PHE A 268 -15.08 -2.28 -1.24
C PHE A 268 -15.93 -1.61 -2.32
N TYR A 269 -16.03 -2.22 -3.50
CA TYR A 269 -16.92 -1.74 -4.54
C TYR A 269 -18.38 -1.77 -4.08
N ILE A 270 -18.83 -2.81 -3.38
CA ILE A 270 -20.19 -2.88 -2.81
C ILE A 270 -20.39 -1.75 -1.79
N ALA A 271 -19.39 -1.48 -0.94
CA ALA A 271 -19.43 -0.35 -0.01
C ALA A 271 -19.58 1.00 -0.76
N TYR A 272 -18.82 1.17 -1.84
CA TYR A 272 -18.91 2.33 -2.72
C TYR A 272 -20.26 2.44 -3.41
N TYR A 273 -20.77 1.36 -4.01
CA TYR A 273 -22.07 1.29 -4.67
C TYR A 273 -23.24 1.61 -3.74
N ASN A 274 -23.12 1.35 -2.44
CA ASN A 274 -24.17 1.68 -1.47
C ASN A 274 -24.10 3.13 -0.97
N ASN A 275 -22.93 3.76 -1.01
CA ASN A 275 -22.71 5.09 -0.45
C ASN A 275 -22.46 6.18 -1.50
N TRP A 276 -22.29 5.86 -2.79
CA TRP A 276 -21.89 6.82 -3.83
C TRP A 276 -22.82 8.04 -3.96
N LYS A 277 -24.13 7.86 -3.73
CA LYS A 277 -25.11 8.98 -3.74
C LYS A 277 -24.88 9.99 -2.62
N LYS A 278 -24.19 9.60 -1.54
CA LYS A 278 -23.84 10.46 -0.39
C LYS A 278 -22.48 11.13 -0.53
N LEU A 279 -21.70 10.74 -1.55
CA LEU A 279 -20.41 11.33 -1.85
C LEU A 279 -20.58 12.53 -2.79
N THR A 280 -19.73 13.53 -2.62
CA THR A 280 -19.57 14.59 -3.61
C THR A 280 -19.08 14.03 -4.94
N GLU A 281 -19.25 14.77 -6.04
CA GLU A 281 -18.76 14.34 -7.35
C GLU A 281 -17.24 14.16 -7.38
N LYS A 282 -16.51 15.03 -6.66
CA LYS A 282 -15.07 14.94 -6.47
C LYS A 282 -14.69 13.62 -5.79
N GLU A 283 -15.33 13.31 -4.67
CA GLU A 283 -15.07 12.06 -3.94
C GLU A 283 -15.44 10.83 -4.77
N ASN A 284 -16.54 10.88 -5.52
CA ASN A 284 -16.93 9.80 -6.43
C ASN A 284 -15.84 9.48 -7.47
N ILE A 285 -15.22 10.51 -8.07
CA ILE A 285 -14.13 10.29 -9.03
C ILE A 285 -12.89 9.72 -8.35
N ILE A 286 -12.53 10.25 -7.19
CA ILE A 286 -11.35 9.80 -6.45
C ILE A 286 -11.52 8.33 -6.03
N VAL A 287 -12.61 8.01 -5.30
CA VAL A 287 -12.89 6.66 -4.81
C VAL A 287 -13.05 5.68 -5.97
N GLY A 288 -13.80 6.07 -7.01
CA GLY A 288 -13.99 5.24 -8.20
C GLY A 288 -12.68 4.96 -8.94
N SER A 289 -11.79 5.96 -9.07
CA SER A 289 -10.47 5.79 -9.71
C SER A 289 -9.58 4.83 -8.94
N VAL A 290 -9.57 4.93 -7.60
CA VAL A 290 -8.79 4.02 -6.75
C VAL A 290 -9.31 2.58 -6.88
N ILE A 291 -10.63 2.37 -6.79
CA ILE A 291 -11.24 1.03 -6.94
C ILE A 291 -10.93 0.44 -8.31
N MET A 292 -11.08 1.23 -9.38
CA MET A 292 -10.79 0.79 -10.75
C MET A 292 -9.34 0.33 -10.89
N LEU A 293 -8.38 1.13 -10.41
CA LEU A 293 -6.96 0.80 -10.47
C LEU A 293 -6.60 -0.40 -9.59
N ALA A 294 -7.24 -0.54 -8.43
CA ALA A 294 -7.06 -1.70 -7.55
C ALA A 294 -7.49 -3.00 -8.26
N PHE A 295 -8.65 -3.00 -8.91
CA PHE A 295 -9.09 -4.13 -9.75
C PHE A 295 -8.09 -4.42 -10.88
N ALA A 296 -7.63 -3.41 -11.60
CA ALA A 296 -6.63 -3.58 -12.66
C ALA A 296 -5.33 -4.20 -12.11
N CYS A 297 -4.84 -3.72 -10.97
CA CYS A 297 -3.58 -4.17 -10.37
C CYS A 297 -3.69 -5.54 -9.67
N SER A 298 -4.90 -6.03 -9.38
CA SER A 298 -5.09 -7.40 -8.90
C SER A 298 -4.59 -8.45 -9.91
N SER A 299 -4.67 -8.15 -11.21
CA SER A 299 -4.11 -8.99 -12.29
C SER A 299 -2.61 -9.26 -12.10
N LEU A 300 -1.86 -8.27 -11.59
CA LEU A 300 -0.43 -8.42 -11.34
C LEU A 300 -0.13 -9.53 -10.33
N SER A 301 -0.99 -9.70 -9.33
CA SER A 301 -0.87 -10.77 -8.33
C SER A 301 -1.22 -12.14 -8.88
N ILE A 302 -2.19 -12.20 -9.79
CA ILE A 302 -2.54 -13.43 -10.52
C ILE A 302 -1.36 -13.87 -11.39
N ILE A 303 -0.71 -12.91 -12.05
CA ILE A 303 0.38 -13.15 -12.99
C ILE A 303 1.68 -13.54 -12.26
N ASN A 304 2.06 -12.81 -11.20
CA ASN A 304 3.33 -13.02 -10.51
C ASN A 304 3.27 -12.54 -9.04
N SER A 305 3.81 -13.32 -8.10
CA SER A 305 3.80 -12.98 -6.68
C SER A 305 4.56 -11.69 -6.35
N THR A 306 5.66 -11.41 -7.04
CA THR A 306 6.47 -10.19 -6.88
C THR A 306 5.76 -8.96 -7.42
N LEU A 307 5.16 -9.07 -8.61
CA LEU A 307 4.32 -8.00 -9.16
C LEU A 307 3.07 -7.77 -8.30
N GLY A 308 2.54 -8.85 -7.70
CA GLY A 308 1.42 -8.82 -6.77
C GLY A 308 1.63 -7.91 -5.56
N ARG A 309 2.88 -7.68 -5.15
CA ARG A 309 3.22 -6.75 -4.06
C ARG A 309 2.76 -5.32 -4.34
N THR A 310 2.64 -4.94 -5.61
CA THR A 310 2.10 -3.64 -6.02
C THR A 310 0.71 -3.36 -5.44
N ASN A 311 -0.08 -4.40 -5.14
CA ASN A 311 -1.39 -4.27 -4.50
C ASN A 311 -1.33 -3.64 -3.11
N LEU A 312 -0.20 -3.72 -2.40
CA LEU A 312 -0.03 -3.07 -1.10
C LEU A 312 -0.35 -1.57 -1.14
N PHE A 313 0.07 -0.89 -2.21
CA PHE A 313 -0.16 0.55 -2.35
C PHE A 313 -1.65 0.86 -2.52
N PHE A 314 -2.37 0.00 -3.24
CA PHE A 314 -3.81 0.15 -3.45
C PHE A 314 -4.61 -0.26 -2.23
N GLU A 315 -4.22 -1.30 -1.50
CA GLU A 315 -4.79 -1.63 -0.21
C GLU A 315 -4.70 -0.45 0.78
N GLY A 316 -3.53 0.22 0.87
CA GLY A 316 -3.36 1.44 1.68
C GLY A 316 -4.28 2.59 1.24
N LEU A 317 -4.39 2.84 -0.07
CA LEU A 317 -5.33 3.82 -0.62
C LEU A 317 -6.81 3.43 -0.37
N MET A 318 -7.15 2.14 -0.43
CA MET A 318 -8.49 1.64 -0.19
C MET A 318 -8.91 1.87 1.26
N ILE A 319 -7.99 1.72 2.21
CA ILE A 319 -8.25 2.12 3.60
C ILE A 319 -8.53 3.61 3.66
N LEU A 320 -7.70 4.47 3.06
CA LEU A 320 -7.98 5.91 3.01
C LEU A 320 -9.37 6.21 2.42
N MET A 321 -9.72 5.57 1.30
CA MET A 321 -11.01 5.79 0.63
C MET A 321 -12.19 5.33 1.49
N LEU A 322 -11.98 4.32 2.33
CA LEU A 322 -13.00 3.85 3.24
C LEU A 322 -13.42 4.96 4.22
N SER A 323 -12.56 5.89 4.66
CA SER A 323 -13.03 7.01 5.50
C SER A 323 -14.08 7.87 4.82
N LYS A 324 -13.91 8.11 3.53
CA LYS A 324 -14.83 8.93 2.73
C LYS A 324 -16.16 8.22 2.53
N LEU A 325 -16.08 6.92 2.21
CA LEU A 325 -17.26 6.04 2.14
C LEU A 325 -17.99 5.99 3.47
N LEU A 326 -17.22 6.10 4.55
CA LEU A 326 -17.68 5.82 5.88
C LEU A 326 -18.04 7.04 6.75
N ASN A 327 -17.84 8.26 6.26
CA ASN A 327 -18.07 9.49 7.05
C ASN A 327 -19.52 9.71 7.50
N HIS A 328 -20.49 8.98 6.97
CA HIS A 328 -21.93 9.12 7.27
C HIS A 328 -22.46 8.25 8.44
N GLY A 329 -21.60 7.77 9.34
CA GLY A 329 -21.98 7.18 10.64
C GLY A 329 -22.30 5.67 10.64
N TYR A 330 -21.75 4.95 11.64
CA TYR A 330 -22.03 3.53 11.96
C TYR A 330 -22.92 3.44 13.19
N ALA A 331 -24.22 3.57 13.01
CA ALA A 331 -25.13 3.47 14.15
C ALA A 331 -25.55 2.02 14.47
N ARG A 332 -25.38 1.05 13.55
CA ARG A 332 -25.96 -0.30 13.71
C ARG A 332 -25.05 -1.42 13.21
N ILE A 333 -24.92 -2.48 14.04
CA ILE A 333 -24.22 -3.75 13.79
C ILE A 333 -24.68 -4.44 12.49
N LYS A 334 -25.89 -4.12 12.00
CA LYS A 334 -26.45 -4.69 10.76
C LYS A 334 -26.21 -3.85 9.50
N SER A 335 -25.44 -2.77 9.57
CA SER A 335 -25.16 -1.95 8.37
C SER A 335 -24.18 -2.65 7.42
N ILE A 336 -24.36 -2.53 6.10
CA ILE A 336 -23.45 -3.10 5.10
C ILE A 336 -22.01 -2.67 5.36
N ASN A 337 -21.83 -1.43 5.78
CA ASN A 337 -20.54 -0.86 6.12
C ASN A 337 -19.86 -1.56 7.33
N PHE A 338 -20.62 -2.08 8.30
CA PHE A 338 -20.06 -2.91 9.38
C PHE A 338 -19.46 -4.20 8.83
N TYR A 339 -20.18 -4.87 7.92
CA TYR A 339 -19.67 -6.09 7.26
C TYR A 339 -18.45 -5.81 6.39
N VAL A 340 -18.38 -4.65 5.73
CA VAL A 340 -17.19 -4.23 4.95
C VAL A 340 -15.97 -4.12 5.86
N ILE A 341 -16.10 -3.47 7.02
CA ILE A 341 -15.01 -3.35 8.00
C ILE A 341 -14.63 -4.73 8.57
N LEU A 342 -15.62 -5.57 8.87
CA LEU A 342 -15.38 -6.91 9.41
C LEU A 342 -14.65 -7.80 8.41
N VAL A 343 -15.07 -7.85 7.14
CA VAL A 343 -14.38 -8.65 6.13
C VAL A 343 -13.01 -8.08 5.82
N PHE A 344 -12.85 -6.75 5.84
CA PHE A 344 -11.54 -6.14 5.72
C PHE A 344 -10.60 -6.63 6.83
N ALA A 345 -11.06 -6.63 8.08
CA ALA A 345 -10.29 -7.15 9.20
C ALA A 345 -9.97 -8.65 9.09
N ILE A 346 -10.95 -9.47 8.71
CA ILE A 346 -10.76 -10.91 8.49
C ILE A 346 -9.74 -11.16 7.38
N TYR A 347 -9.78 -10.39 6.29
CA TYR A 347 -8.79 -10.48 5.21
C TYR A 347 -7.37 -10.28 5.75
N PHE A 348 -7.13 -9.30 6.63
CA PHE A 348 -5.80 -9.13 7.22
C PHE A 348 -5.39 -10.29 8.09
N VAL A 349 -6.26 -10.75 8.98
CA VAL A 349 -5.96 -11.91 9.84
C VAL A 349 -5.61 -13.13 8.97
N LEU A 350 -6.38 -13.39 7.91
CA LEU A 350 -6.10 -14.48 6.97
C LEU A 350 -4.80 -14.27 6.19
N TYR A 351 -4.50 -13.02 5.81
CA TYR A 351 -3.27 -12.68 5.09
C TYR A 351 -2.02 -12.87 5.98
N LEU A 352 -2.15 -12.63 7.29
CA LEU A 352 -1.10 -12.84 8.30
C LEU A 352 -0.89 -14.30 8.67
N VAL A 353 -1.98 -15.09 8.73
CA VAL A 353 -1.94 -16.53 8.99
C VAL A 353 -1.41 -17.30 7.77
N ARG A 354 -1.36 -16.67 6.59
CA ARG A 354 -0.79 -17.28 5.39
C ARG A 354 0.74 -17.32 5.51
N ASP A 355 1.24 -18.38 6.14
CA ASP A 355 2.65 -18.79 6.33
C ASP A 355 3.49 -18.94 5.04
N SER A 356 2.99 -18.47 3.90
CA SER A 356 3.60 -18.71 2.60
C SER A 356 3.36 -17.54 1.63
N ILE A 357 3.70 -16.32 2.03
CA ILE A 357 4.33 -15.47 1.01
C ILE A 357 5.70 -16.09 0.82
N SER A 358 5.82 -17.00 -0.15
CA SER A 358 7.10 -17.53 -0.60
C SER A 358 7.95 -16.32 -1.01
N VAL A 359 8.74 -15.83 -0.06
CA VAL A 359 9.56 -14.66 -0.27
C VAL A 359 10.69 -15.10 -1.16
N VAL A 360 10.68 -14.60 -2.40
CA VAL A 360 11.76 -14.86 -3.34
C VAL A 360 13.05 -14.40 -2.67
N PRO A 361 14.05 -15.28 -2.49
CA PRO A 361 15.29 -14.91 -1.85
C PRO A 361 15.96 -13.81 -2.68
N TYR A 362 16.18 -12.63 -2.09
CA TYR A 362 16.77 -11.47 -2.80
C TYR A 362 18.23 -11.68 -3.25
N ARG A 363 18.83 -12.81 -2.84
CA ARG A 363 20.05 -13.41 -3.37
C ARG A 363 19.96 -14.94 -3.36
N ILE A 364 20.36 -15.56 -4.46
CA ILE A 364 20.95 -16.90 -4.44
C ILE A 364 22.41 -16.69 -4.00
N ARG A 365 22.91 -17.53 -3.09
CA ARG A 365 24.32 -17.55 -2.70
C ARG A 365 25.21 -17.91 -3.88
#